data_AF-A0A0S7YPP0-F1
#
_entry.id   AF-A0A0S7YPP0-F1
#
_cell.length_a   1.000
_cell.length_b   1.000
_cell.length_c   1.000
_cell.angle_alpha   90.00
_cell.angle_beta   90.00
_cell.angle_gamma   90.00
#
_symmetry.space_group_name_H-M   'P 1'
#
loop_
_entity.id
_entity.type
_entity.pdbx_description
1 polymer ?
#
loop_
_entity_poly.entity_id
_entity_poly.type
_entity_poly.pdbx_seq_one_letter_code
_entity_poly.pdbx_strand_id
1 'polypeptide(L)' 'MTARSFRHVFGPVPSRRLGRSLGVDLVPLKTCTYDCIYCQLGRTTNKTVERREYVPLEEVLT' A
#
# COMPACT_ATOMS: atom_id res chain seq x y z
N MET A 1 18.09 -18.25 -0.04
CA MET A 1 17.41 -17.28 0.85
C MET A 1 15.93 -17.60 0.79
N THR A 2 15.40 -18.13 1.88
CA THR A 2 14.05 -18.69 2.01
C THR A 2 12.99 -17.65 1.65
N ALA A 3 12.14 -17.98 0.67
CA ALA A 3 11.06 -17.13 0.19
C ALA A 3 9.94 -17.05 1.24
N ARG A 4 10.11 -16.17 2.24
CA ARG A 4 8.98 -15.71 3.06
C ARG A 4 8.24 -14.67 2.22
N SER A 5 7.09 -15.05 1.68
CA SER A 5 6.24 -14.20 0.84
C SER A 5 5.57 -13.12 1.70
N PHE A 6 6.21 -11.98 1.88
CA PHE A 6 5.60 -10.82 2.52
C PHE A 6 4.64 -10.15 1.54
N ARG A 7 3.32 -10.42 1.67
CA ARG A 7 2.29 -9.96 0.71
C ARG A 7 2.04 -8.46 0.77
N HIS A 8 2.15 -7.86 1.95
CA HIS A 8 1.81 -6.45 2.22
C HIS A 8 3.04 -5.56 2.44
N VAL A 9 4.24 -6.08 2.18
CA VAL A 9 5.50 -5.34 2.34
C VAL A 9 6.00 -4.90 0.97
N PHE A 10 6.38 -3.63 0.85
CA PHE A 10 7.00 -3.10 -0.35
C PHE A 10 8.37 -2.47 -0.05
N GLY A 11 9.18 -2.40 -1.10
CA GLY A 11 10.58 -2.00 -1.02
C GLY A 11 11.53 -3.18 -1.16
N PRO A 12 12.81 -3.02 -0.84
CA PRO A 12 13.44 -1.86 -0.19
C PRO A 12 13.49 -0.63 -1.10
N VAL A 13 13.00 0.50 -0.61
CA VAL A 13 13.03 1.80 -1.31
C VAL A 13 14.28 2.59 -0.87
N PRO A 14 15.05 3.17 -1.81
CA PRO A 14 16.15 4.06 -1.46
C PRO A 14 15.67 5.24 -0.61
N SER A 15 16.19 5.33 0.61
CA SER A 15 15.84 6.39 1.55
C SER A 15 16.99 7.36 1.71
N ARG A 16 16.75 8.64 1.43
CA ARG A 16 17.78 9.67 1.59
C ARG A 16 18.19 9.88 3.06
N ARG A 17 17.32 9.58 4.03
CA ARG A 17 17.61 9.73 5.47
C ARG A 17 18.22 8.46 6.09
N LEU A 18 17.74 7.28 5.70
CA LEU A 18 18.07 6.00 6.37
C LEU A 18 18.81 5.00 5.47
N GLY A 19 19.15 5.39 4.25
CA GLY A 19 19.72 4.51 3.22
C GLY A 19 18.67 3.63 2.55
N ARG A 20 17.89 2.88 3.34
CA ARG A 20 16.82 2.00 2.84
C ARG A 20 15.60 2.08 3.74
N SER A 21 14.42 2.00 3.13
CA SER A 21 13.14 1.93 3.83
C SER A 21 12.32 0.76 3.30
N LEU A 22 11.59 0.11 4.21
CA LEU A 22 10.52 -0.82 3.89
C LEU A 22 9.20 -0.15 4.28
N GLY A 23 8.17 -0.35 3.47
CA GLY A 23 6.84 0.13 3.75
C GLY A 23 5.84 -1.01 3.83
N VAL A 24 4.68 -0.71 4.40
CA VAL A 24 3.52 -1.60 4.45
C VAL A 24 2.42 -0.96 3.62
N ASP A 25 1.87 -1.70 2.66
CA ASP A 25 0.73 -1.27 1.84
C ASP A 25 -0.46 -2.18 2.11
N LEU A 26 -1.50 -1.60 2.71
CA LEU A 26 -2.74 -2.30 3.07
C LEU A 26 -3.92 -1.81 2.22
N VAL A 27 -3.72 -0.83 1.34
CA VAL A 27 -4.81 -0.18 0.62
C VAL A 27 -4.97 -0.84 -0.75
N PRO A 28 -6.16 -1.36 -1.10
CA PRO A 28 -6.37 -1.95 -2.42
C PRO A 28 -6.14 -0.92 -3.51
N LEU A 29 -5.61 -1.38 -4.64
CA LEU A 29 -5.30 -0.54 -5.78
C LEU A 29 -6.50 0.36 -6.12
N LYS A 30 -6.23 1.66 -6.30
CA LYS A 30 -7.22 2.66 -6.73
C LYS A 30 -8.39 2.92 -5.78
N THR A 31 -8.22 2.61 -4.50
CA THR A 31 -9.17 3.06 -3.47
C THR A 31 -8.73 4.39 -2.89
N CYS A 32 -9.47 5.47 -3.18
CA CYS A 32 -9.10 6.82 -2.76
C CYS A 32 -10.35 7.69 -2.53
N THR A 33 -10.24 8.71 -1.69
CA THR A 33 -11.29 9.72 -1.52
C THR A 33 -11.35 10.71 -2.69
N TYR A 34 -10.31 10.74 -3.54
CA TYR A 34 -10.15 11.67 -4.64
C TYR A 34 -10.14 10.96 -6.02
N ASP A 35 -10.45 11.75 -7.06
CA ASP A 35 -10.35 11.34 -8.47
C ASP A 35 -9.51 12.38 -9.24
N CYS A 36 -8.19 12.33 -9.01
CA CYS A 36 -7.25 13.35 -9.49
C CYS A 36 -6.84 13.09 -10.95
N ILE A 37 -6.95 14.11 -11.80
CA ILE A 37 -6.47 14.05 -13.21
C ILE A 37 -4.95 13.85 -13.34
N TYR A 38 -4.19 14.15 -12.29
CA TYR A 38 -2.73 14.01 -12.22
C TYR A 38 -2.27 12.79 -11.40
N CYS A 39 -3.16 11.82 -11.13
CA CYS A 39 -2.78 10.65 -10.34
C CYS A 39 -1.72 9.82 -11.08
N GLN A 40 -0.52 9.69 -10.49
CA GLN A 40 0.58 8.89 -11.07
C GLN A 40 0.22 7.42 -11.27
N LEU A 41 -0.74 6.91 -10.49
CA LEU A 41 -1.21 5.55 -10.62
C LEU A 41 -2.24 5.39 -11.76
N GLY A 42 -2.81 6.48 -12.30
CA GLY A 42 -3.94 6.49 -13.27
C GLY A 42 -5.31 6.87 -12.67
N ARG A 43 -6.41 6.65 -13.41
CA ARG A 43 -7.80 6.98 -12.97
C ARG A 43 -8.22 6.21 -11.71
N THR A 44 -9.06 6.81 -10.86
CA THR A 44 -9.63 6.15 -9.68
C THR A 44 -10.73 5.18 -10.10
N THR A 45 -10.74 3.97 -9.54
CA THR A 45 -11.80 2.95 -9.80
C THR A 45 -12.72 2.76 -8.60
N ASN A 46 -12.24 3.03 -7.38
CA ASN A 46 -13.04 2.97 -6.16
C ASN A 46 -12.93 4.29 -5.38
N LYS A 47 -13.84 5.23 -5.68
CA LYS A 47 -13.91 6.50 -4.95
C LYS A 47 -14.80 6.34 -3.72
N THR A 48 -14.23 6.40 -2.53
CA THR A 48 -14.98 6.23 -1.28
C THR A 48 -14.38 7.06 -0.14
N VAL A 49 -15.24 7.49 0.79
CA VAL A 49 -14.89 8.12 2.07
C VAL A 49 -15.20 7.22 3.27
N GLU A 50 -15.76 6.05 3.02
CA GLU A 50 -16.14 5.11 4.07
C GLU A 50 -14.89 4.42 4.64
N ARG A 51 -14.76 4.47 5.96
CA ARG A 51 -13.73 3.72 6.67
C ARG A 51 -14.13 2.24 6.70
N ARG A 52 -13.22 1.37 6.29
CA ARG A 52 -13.39 -0.09 6.33
C ARG A 52 -12.06 -0.78 6.63
N GLU A 53 -12.15 -2.01 7.06
CA GLU A 53 -11.01 -2.92 7.08
C GLU A 53 -10.73 -3.41 5.66
N TYR A 54 -9.50 -3.25 5.17
CA TYR A 54 -9.10 -3.65 3.82
C TYR A 54 -8.31 -4.97 3.81
N VAL A 55 -7.60 -5.24 4.90
CA VAL A 55 -6.82 -6.45 5.13
C VAL A 55 -7.08 -6.85 6.59
N PRO A 56 -7.43 -8.12 6.88
CA PRO A 56 -7.61 -8.59 8.25
C PRO A 56 -6.35 -8.38 9.08
N LEU A 57 -6.50 -7.96 10.33
CA LEU A 57 -5.38 -7.68 11.24
C LEU A 57 -4.44 -8.88 11.41
N GLU A 58 -5.00 -10.09 11.48
CA GLU A 58 -4.27 -11.34 11.69
C GLU A 58 -3.34 -11.65 10.52
N GLU A 59 -3.65 -11.15 9.32
CA GLU A 59 -2.81 -11.31 8.13
C GLU A 59 -1.56 -10.41 8.18
N VAL A 60 -1.55 -9.35 9.00
CA VAL A 60 -0.47 -8.35 9.05
C VAL A 60 0.50 -8.57 10.21
N LEU A 61 0.03 -9.04 11.37
CA LEU A 61 0.83 -9.11 12.61
C LEU A 61 1.74 -10.35 12.76
N THR A 62 1.85 -11.19 11.73
CA THR A 62 2.51 -12.53 11.80
C THR A 62 4.01 -12.55 11.49
#